data_AF-A0A0M8Y6I1-F1
#
_entry.id   AF-A0A0M8Y6I1-F1
#
_cell.length_a   1.000
_cell.length_b   1.000
_cell.length_c   1.000
_cell.angle_alpha   90.00
_cell.angle_beta   90.00
_cell.angle_gamma   90.00
#
_symmetry.space_group_name_H-M   'P 1'
#
loop_
_entity.id
_entity.type
_entity.pdbx_description
1 polymer ?
#
loop_
_entity_poly.entity_id
_entity_poly.type
_entity_poly.pdbx_seq_one_letter_code
_entity_poly.pdbx_strand_id
1 'polypeptide(L)'
;MAWYEGPCRITVVDVDADRPQRAVVAVSGSRGARIEIPGEAGTVRHIDAPSWHLEVEHLHEGKWRPNVRAIRSRWETTDGVRTQLVTSKDVDWPQGNQHERNLVLRLERIGEVDERAHEVGREAPARAATQSTSTTPVRLTAAGRAHSPTESPSGGSAFDARPTTAPTHTTSPGPTSTSSSSPW
;
A
#
# COMPACT_ATOMS: atom_id res chain seq x y z
N MET A 1 -12.60 9.68 -5.98
CA MET A 1 -11.39 8.90 -5.63
C MET A 1 -10.28 9.87 -5.20
N ALA A 2 -9.48 9.53 -4.20
CA ALA A 2 -8.53 10.45 -3.57
C ALA A 2 -7.07 10.00 -3.81
N TRP A 3 -6.26 10.87 -4.41
CA TRP A 3 -4.83 10.67 -4.58
C TRP A 3 -4.03 11.31 -3.45
N TYR A 4 -2.93 10.66 -3.09
CA TYR A 4 -2.02 11.03 -2.03
C TYR A 4 -0.58 10.90 -2.52
N GLU A 5 0.24 11.86 -2.13
CA GLU A 5 1.67 11.90 -2.51
C GLU A 5 2.56 11.55 -1.33
N GLY A 6 3.59 10.75 -1.53
CA GLY A 6 4.61 10.39 -0.56
C GLY A 6 4.19 9.39 0.52
N PRO A 7 5.17 8.96 1.35
CA PRO A 7 4.96 7.95 2.38
C PRO A 7 3.89 8.33 3.41
N CYS A 8 3.19 7.32 3.92
CA CYS A 8 2.11 7.52 4.88
C CYS A 8 1.94 6.32 5.80
N ARG A 9 1.60 6.57 7.07
CA ARG A 9 1.07 5.55 7.99
C ARG A 9 -0.45 5.68 8.01
N ILE A 10 -1.13 4.59 7.67
CA ILE A 10 -2.58 4.48 7.75
C ILE A 10 -2.92 3.63 8.97
N THR A 11 -3.76 4.17 9.85
CA THR A 11 -4.29 3.47 11.02
C THR A 11 -5.80 3.39 10.92
N VAL A 12 -6.37 2.21 11.13
CA VAL A 12 -7.81 2.07 11.35
C VAL A 12 -8.09 2.49 12.79
N VAL A 13 -8.76 3.61 12.95
CA VAL A 13 -9.07 4.18 14.27
C VAL A 13 -10.32 3.54 14.86
N ASP A 14 -11.34 3.37 14.03
CA ASP A 14 -12.66 2.91 14.46
C ASP A 14 -13.41 2.24 13.31
N VAL A 15 -14.36 1.39 13.66
CA VAL A 15 -15.19 0.60 12.74
C VAL A 15 -16.58 0.51 13.33
N ASP A 16 -17.54 1.19 12.71
CA ASP A 16 -18.94 1.18 13.12
C ASP A 16 -19.79 0.77 11.91
N ALA A 17 -19.70 -0.51 11.54
CA ALA A 17 -20.35 -1.06 10.35
C ALA A 17 -20.90 -2.46 10.61
N ASP A 18 -22.12 -2.71 10.11
CA ASP A 18 -22.75 -4.03 10.17
C ASP A 18 -22.08 -5.09 9.28
N ARG A 19 -21.23 -4.64 8.34
CA ARG A 19 -20.56 -5.51 7.37
C ARG A 19 -19.06 -5.26 7.38
N PRO A 20 -18.25 -6.30 7.13
CA PRO A 20 -16.81 -6.15 7.00
C PRO A 20 -16.43 -5.02 6.06
N GLN A 21 -15.52 -4.17 6.53
CA GLN A 21 -14.95 -3.05 5.78
C GLN A 21 -13.47 -3.34 5.51
N ARG A 22 -12.91 -2.67 4.50
CA ARG A 22 -11.46 -2.59 4.30
C ARG A 22 -11.08 -1.29 3.63
N ALA A 23 -9.86 -0.85 3.88
CA ALA A 23 -9.22 0.17 3.07
C ALA A 23 -8.32 -0.49 2.02
N VAL A 24 -8.25 0.12 0.86
CA VAL A 24 -7.50 -0.38 -0.28
C VAL A 24 -6.61 0.74 -0.78
N VAL A 25 -5.32 0.47 -0.82
CA VAL A 25 -4.33 1.38 -1.38
C VAL A 25 -3.83 0.80 -2.70
N ALA A 26 -4.00 1.54 -3.78
CA ALA A 26 -3.38 1.18 -5.05
C ALA A 26 -2.28 2.19 -5.41
N VAL A 27 -1.09 1.63 -5.64
CA VAL A 27 0.15 2.39 -5.76
C VAL A 27 0.40 2.75 -7.23
N SER A 28 0.63 4.03 -7.52
CA SER A 28 0.91 4.51 -8.87
C SER A 28 2.21 3.91 -9.42
N GLY A 29 2.24 3.60 -10.72
CA GLY A 29 3.44 3.08 -11.40
C GLY A 29 3.84 1.64 -11.03
N SER A 30 3.25 1.06 -9.99
CA SER A 30 3.34 -0.37 -9.70
C SER A 30 2.33 -1.11 -10.58
N ARG A 31 2.66 -2.32 -11.09
CA ARG A 31 1.79 -3.12 -11.98
C ARG A 31 0.51 -3.61 -11.25
N GLY A 32 -0.40 -2.69 -10.93
CA GLY A 32 -1.61 -2.96 -10.17
C GLY A 32 -1.36 -3.42 -8.74
N ALA A 33 -0.25 -3.02 -8.10
CA ALA A 33 -0.02 -3.41 -6.71
C ALA A 33 -1.08 -2.75 -5.83
N ARG A 34 -1.80 -3.62 -5.12
CA ARG A 34 -2.92 -3.27 -4.26
C ARG A 34 -2.63 -3.79 -2.86
N ILE A 35 -2.69 -2.89 -1.90
CA ILE A 35 -2.47 -3.18 -0.49
C ILE A 35 -3.82 -3.11 0.19
N GLU A 36 -4.26 -4.24 0.73
CA GLU A 36 -5.51 -4.32 1.48
C GLU A 36 -5.21 -4.15 2.97
N ILE A 37 -6.01 -3.31 3.63
CA ILE A 37 -5.92 -3.01 5.04
C ILE A 37 -7.26 -3.43 5.65
N PRO A 38 -7.30 -4.52 6.45
CA PRO A 38 -8.52 -4.96 7.11
C PRO A 38 -9.15 -3.83 7.93
N GLY A 39 -10.47 -3.70 7.88
CA GLY A 39 -11.22 -2.75 8.71
C GLY A 39 -11.36 -3.28 10.13
N GLU A 40 -10.23 -3.41 10.83
CA GLU A 40 -10.16 -3.81 12.23
C GLU A 40 -9.47 -2.69 13.01
N ALA A 41 -10.13 -2.15 14.04
CA ALA A 41 -9.59 -1.05 14.85
C ALA A 41 -8.21 -1.39 15.43
N GLY A 42 -7.28 -0.45 15.32
CA GLY A 42 -5.87 -0.64 15.69
C GLY A 42 -5.00 -1.23 14.58
N THR A 43 -5.55 -1.64 13.44
CA THR A 43 -4.75 -2.08 12.29
C THR A 43 -3.92 -0.92 11.75
N VAL A 44 -2.62 -1.15 11.58
CA VAL A 44 -1.67 -0.15 11.06
C VAL A 44 -1.01 -0.67 9.79
N ARG A 45 -0.93 0.17 8.76
CA ARG A 45 -0.17 -0.10 7.53
C ARG A 45 0.69 1.09 7.13
N HIS A 46 1.95 0.79 6.81
CA HIS A 46 2.86 1.77 6.21
C HIS A 46 2.79 1.65 4.69
N ILE A 47 2.54 2.78 4.04
CA ILE A 47 2.54 2.94 2.59
C ILE A 47 3.80 3.71 2.24
N ASP A 48 4.77 2.98 1.69
CA ASP A 48 6.02 3.57 1.21
C ASP A 48 5.97 3.67 -0.32
N ALA A 49 5.30 4.73 -0.79
CA ALA A 49 5.09 4.97 -2.21
C ALA A 49 5.10 6.47 -2.52
N PRO A 50 5.64 6.88 -3.68
CA PRO A 50 5.67 8.29 -4.07
C PRO A 50 4.28 8.84 -4.40
N SER A 51 3.37 8.01 -4.93
CA SER A 51 1.97 8.40 -5.19
C SER A 51 1.07 7.18 -5.14
N TRP A 52 -0.11 7.34 -4.56
CA TRP A 52 -1.08 6.26 -4.35
C TRP A 52 -2.49 6.82 -4.20
N HIS A 53 -3.50 5.96 -4.40
CA HIS A 53 -4.88 6.33 -4.12
C HIS A 53 -5.51 5.41 -3.09
N LEU A 54 -6.47 5.96 -2.34
CA LEU A 54 -7.21 5.28 -1.30
C LEU A 54 -8.65 5.05 -1.74
N GLU A 55 -9.10 3.81 -1.60
CA GLU A 55 -10.50 3.41 -1.65
C GLU A 55 -10.90 2.78 -0.31
N VAL A 56 -12.17 2.89 0.04
CA VAL A 56 -12.77 2.16 1.15
C VAL A 56 -13.86 1.29 0.57
N GLU A 57 -13.88 0.03 0.97
CA GLU A 57 -14.80 -0.98 0.46
C GLU A 57 -15.53 -1.69 1.60
N HIS A 58 -16.72 -2.19 1.29
CA HIS A 58 -17.50 -3.05 2.16
C HIS A 58 -17.81 -4.37 1.46
N LEU A 59 -17.98 -5.43 2.25
CA LEU A 59 -18.39 -6.73 1.74
C LEU A 59 -19.92 -6.74 1.54
N HIS A 60 -20.36 -6.99 0.31
CA HIS A 60 -21.78 -7.10 -0.05
C HIS A 60 -21.99 -8.34 -0.91
N GLU A 61 -22.81 -9.27 -0.44
CA GLU A 61 -23.13 -10.53 -1.15
C GLU A 61 -21.86 -11.30 -1.56
N GLY A 62 -20.88 -11.40 -0.65
CA GLY A 62 -19.61 -12.08 -0.89
C GLY A 62 -18.65 -11.35 -1.83
N LYS A 63 -18.97 -10.12 -2.26
CA LYS A 63 -18.11 -9.30 -3.13
C LYS A 63 -17.77 -7.98 -2.46
N TRP A 64 -16.50 -7.59 -2.56
CA TRP A 64 -16.08 -6.25 -2.14
C TRP A 64 -16.61 -5.21 -3.12
N ARG A 65 -17.20 -4.15 -2.58
CA ARG A 65 -17.72 -3.01 -3.34
C ARG A 65 -17.21 -1.72 -2.75
N PRO A 66 -16.95 -0.68 -3.56
CA PRO A 66 -16.59 0.63 -3.03
C PRO A 66 -17.73 1.19 -2.19
N ASN A 67 -17.36 1.86 -1.10
CA ASN A 67 -18.29 2.64 -0.29
C ASN A 67 -18.81 3.83 -1.08
N VAL A 68 -20.08 4.19 -0.90
CA VAL A 68 -20.70 5.32 -1.61
C VAL A 68 -19.99 6.64 -1.31
N ARG A 69 -19.36 6.76 -0.12
CA ARG A 69 -18.63 7.97 0.29
C ARG A 69 -17.40 7.66 1.12
N ALA A 70 -16.37 8.47 0.91
CA ALA A 70 -15.22 8.62 1.80
C ALA A 70 -14.99 10.13 2.01
N ILE A 71 -15.34 10.61 3.19
CA ILE A 71 -15.22 12.01 3.59
C ILE A 71 -13.83 12.20 4.20
N ARG A 72 -13.10 13.21 3.74
CA ARG A 72 -11.74 13.51 4.16
C ARG A 72 -11.75 14.82 4.94
N SER A 73 -11.17 14.83 6.13
CA SER A 73 -10.93 16.08 6.85
C SER A 73 -9.85 16.90 6.15
N ARG A 74 -9.59 18.12 6.64
CA ARG A 74 -8.36 18.82 6.27
C ARG A 74 -7.17 18.10 6.88
N TRP A 75 -6.00 18.28 6.28
CA TRP A 75 -4.75 17.92 6.94
C TRP A 75 -4.48 18.88 8.09
N GLU A 76 -4.09 18.35 9.23
CA GLU A 76 -3.80 19.09 10.46
C GLU A 76 -2.44 18.65 10.98
N THR A 77 -1.63 19.60 11.47
CA THR A 77 -0.31 19.30 12.05
C THR A 77 -0.41 19.40 13.57
N THR A 78 -0.06 18.33 14.28
CA THR A 78 0.02 18.29 15.74
C THR A 78 1.36 17.67 16.13
N ASP A 79 2.12 18.34 16.99
CA ASP A 79 3.45 17.89 17.45
C ASP A 79 4.40 17.50 16.29
N GLY A 80 4.37 18.29 15.21
CA GLY A 80 5.19 18.05 14.01
C GLY A 80 4.71 16.89 13.12
N VAL A 81 3.61 16.22 13.46
CA VAL A 81 3.03 15.15 12.65
C VAL A 81 1.81 15.67 11.90
N ARG A 82 1.84 15.56 10.58
CA ARG A 82 0.71 15.93 9.72
C ARG A 82 -0.26 14.77 9.60
N THR A 83 -1.51 14.97 10.00
CA THR A 83 -2.55 13.95 10.09
C THR A 83 -3.83 14.33 9.34
N GLN A 84 -4.57 13.34 8.84
CA GLN A 84 -5.89 13.53 8.24
C GLN A 84 -6.79 12.36 8.63
N LEU A 85 -8.05 12.65 8.92
CA LEU A 85 -9.07 11.64 9.14
C LEU A 85 -9.84 11.38 7.83
N VAL A 86 -10.12 10.11 7.59
CA VAL A 86 -11.00 9.67 6.50
C VAL A 86 -12.11 8.82 7.12
N THR A 87 -13.36 9.25 6.95
CA THR A 87 -14.54 8.51 7.41
C THR A 87 -15.32 8.01 6.21
N SER A 88 -15.71 6.74 6.21
CA SER A 88 -16.48 6.16 5.11
C SER A 88 -17.96 5.98 5.46
N LYS A 89 -18.78 5.87 4.41
CA LYS A 89 -20.16 5.42 4.48
C LYS A 89 -20.41 4.42 3.35
N ASP A 90 -20.88 3.23 3.68
CA ASP A 90 -20.95 2.10 2.73
C ASP A 90 -22.11 2.23 1.73
N VAL A 91 -23.30 2.60 2.19
CA VAL A 91 -24.51 2.73 1.37
C VAL A 91 -25.50 3.73 1.97
N ASP A 92 -26.32 4.34 1.13
CA ASP A 92 -27.39 5.23 1.55
C ASP A 92 -28.71 4.47 1.68
N TRP A 93 -28.94 3.86 2.84
CA TRP A 93 -30.21 3.23 3.14
C TRP A 93 -31.32 4.29 3.31
N PRO A 94 -32.54 4.06 2.79
CA PRO A 94 -33.66 5.01 2.92
C PRO A 94 -34.00 5.40 4.37
N GLN A 95 -33.71 4.53 5.34
CA GLN A 95 -33.94 4.73 6.78
C GLN A 95 -32.63 4.82 7.57
N GLY A 96 -31.49 4.81 6.89
CA GLY A 96 -30.18 4.75 7.53
C GLY A 96 -29.73 6.11 8.08
N ASN A 97 -28.89 6.06 9.11
CA ASN A 97 -28.28 7.26 9.66
C ASN A 97 -27.38 7.91 8.59
N GLN A 98 -27.65 9.18 8.27
CA GLN A 98 -26.81 9.90 7.30
C GLN A 98 -25.39 10.17 7.81
N HIS A 99 -25.20 10.10 9.12
CA HIS A 99 -23.93 10.37 9.81
C HIS A 99 -23.21 9.11 10.30
N GLU A 100 -23.65 7.93 9.87
CA GLU A 100 -22.95 6.67 10.14
C GLU A 100 -21.51 6.70 9.62
N ARG A 101 -20.57 6.17 10.41
CA ARG A 101 -19.13 6.20 10.14
C ARG A 101 -18.59 4.77 10.08
N ASN A 102 -18.82 4.12 8.96
CA ASN A 102 -18.53 2.69 8.79
C ASN A 102 -17.06 2.32 9.03
N LEU A 103 -16.15 3.14 8.50
CA LEU A 103 -14.71 2.98 8.72
C LEU A 103 -14.09 4.34 8.96
N VAL A 104 -13.29 4.46 10.02
CA VAL A 104 -12.51 5.66 10.34
C VAL A 104 -11.03 5.33 10.22
N LEU A 105 -10.35 6.07 9.35
CA LEU A 105 -8.92 5.96 9.12
C LEU A 105 -8.22 7.24 9.59
N ARG A 106 -7.04 7.10 10.19
CA ARG A 106 -6.09 8.17 10.40
C ARG A 106 -4.90 7.97 9.48
N LEU A 107 -4.66 8.94 8.62
CA LEU A 107 -3.49 9.02 7.77
C LEU A 107 -2.49 9.95 8.43
N GLU A 108 -1.23 9.55 8.47
CA GLU A 108 -0.14 10.34 9.04
C GLU A 108 1.01 10.40 8.05
N ARG A 109 1.57 11.59 7.82
CA ARG A 109 2.76 11.75 6.99
C ARG A 109 4.00 11.33 7.77
N ILE A 110 4.86 10.57 7.10
CA ILE A 110 6.13 10.12 7.65
C ILE A 110 7.22 10.96 6.98
N GLY A 111 8.06 11.62 7.77
CA GLY A 111 9.25 12.33 7.26
C GLY A 111 9.03 13.77 6.76
N GLU A 112 7.81 14.32 6.76
CA GLU A 112 7.58 15.77 6.57
C GLU A 112 7.91 16.52 7.89
N VAL A 113 9.17 16.55 8.30
CA VAL A 113 9.64 17.53 9.30
C VAL A 113 9.94 18.82 8.55
N ASP A 114 8.94 19.68 8.52
CA ASP A 114 8.95 21.11 8.17
C ASP A 114 10.25 21.67 7.54
N GLU A 115 10.49 21.37 6.26
CA GLU A 115 11.57 22.02 5.49
C GLU A 115 11.36 23.54 5.33
N ARG A 116 10.19 24.08 5.70
CA ARG A 116 9.92 25.53 5.66
C ARG A 116 10.53 26.30 6.83
N ALA A 117 11.03 25.63 7.86
CA ALA A 117 11.73 26.30 8.96
C ALA A 117 13.22 26.58 8.65
N HIS A 118 13.77 26.06 7.54
CA HIS A 118 15.21 26.10 7.26
C HIS A 118 15.65 27.08 6.16
N GLU A 119 14.74 27.92 5.64
CA GLU A 119 15.06 28.92 4.60
C GLU A 119 15.01 30.36 5.13
N VAL A 120 15.52 30.62 6.34
CA VAL A 120 15.89 31.97 6.80
C VAL A 120 17.22 31.87 7.52
N GLY A 121 18.32 32.01 6.77
CA GLY A 121 19.66 32.02 7.40
C GLY A 121 20.80 31.51 6.53
N ARG A 122 20.79 31.74 5.21
CA ARG A 122 22.05 31.71 4.44
C ARG A 122 22.50 33.15 4.21
N GLU A 123 23.01 33.73 5.28
CA GLU A 123 23.86 34.92 5.22
C GLU A 123 25.05 34.59 4.32
N ALA A 124 25.14 35.31 3.21
CA ALA A 124 26.22 35.17 2.25
C ALA A 124 27.53 35.72 2.82
N PRO A 125 28.66 35.05 2.58
CA PRO A 125 29.91 35.74 2.39
C PRO A 125 30.25 35.75 0.90
N ALA A 126 30.16 36.94 0.32
CA ALA A 126 30.85 37.25 -0.92
C ALA A 126 32.37 37.11 -0.71
N ARG A 127 33.06 36.37 -1.58
CA ARG A 127 34.20 36.86 -2.41
C ARG A 127 34.90 35.75 -3.19
N ALA A 128 34.92 35.96 -4.51
CA ALA A 128 35.91 35.67 -5.55
C ALA A 128 37.09 34.71 -5.25
N ALA A 129 37.30 33.74 -6.17
CA ALA A 129 38.63 33.42 -6.72
C ALA A 129 38.53 32.54 -7.99
N THR A 130 38.79 33.18 -9.14
CA THR A 130 39.59 32.75 -10.31
C THR A 130 39.65 31.30 -10.80
N GLN A 131 39.38 31.19 -12.11
CA GLN A 131 39.77 30.12 -13.04
C GLN A 131 41.23 29.67 -12.91
N SER A 132 41.47 28.37 -13.11
CA SER A 132 42.75 27.87 -13.64
C SER A 132 42.52 26.64 -14.51
N THR A 133 43.14 26.72 -15.69
CA THR A 133 43.14 25.81 -16.83
C THR A 133 44.16 24.69 -16.69
N SER A 134 43.97 23.64 -17.51
CA SER A 134 44.99 22.70 -18.05
C SER A 134 45.55 21.68 -17.04
N THR A 135 45.90 20.43 -17.34
CA THR A 135 46.30 19.77 -18.60
C THR A 135 46.23 18.25 -18.39
N THR A 136 45.75 17.48 -19.37
CA THR A 136 46.06 16.04 -19.52
C THR A 136 47.51 15.88 -19.98
N PRO A 137 48.25 14.78 -19.65
CA PRO A 137 48.35 13.72 -20.66
C PRO A 137 48.73 12.28 -20.17
N VAL A 138 48.54 11.34 -21.12
CA VAL A 138 49.30 10.09 -21.40
C VAL A 138 49.07 8.80 -20.56
N ARG A 139 48.19 7.97 -21.14
CA ARG A 139 48.29 6.54 -21.53
C ARG A 139 49.63 5.80 -21.29
N LEU A 140 49.57 4.64 -20.63
CA LEU A 140 50.47 3.50 -20.86
C LEU A 140 49.67 2.18 -20.83
N THR A 141 49.77 1.46 -21.92
CA THR A 141 49.26 0.11 -22.20
C THR A 141 50.22 -0.96 -21.67
N ALA A 142 49.71 -2.08 -21.14
CA ALA A 142 50.23 -3.42 -21.43
C ALA A 142 49.32 -4.53 -20.88
N ALA A 143 49.17 -5.57 -21.70
CA ALA A 143 48.36 -6.75 -21.53
C ALA A 143 48.93 -7.75 -20.50
N GLY A 144 48.05 -8.55 -19.89
CA GLY A 144 48.40 -9.71 -19.07
C GLY A 144 47.26 -10.73 -19.10
N ARG A 145 47.62 -11.98 -19.36
CA ARG A 145 46.80 -13.06 -19.95
C ARG A 145 46.06 -13.89 -18.90
N ALA A 146 45.01 -14.57 -19.38
CA ALA A 146 44.09 -15.49 -18.70
C ALA A 146 44.72 -16.63 -17.88
N HIS A 147 43.98 -17.15 -16.89
CA HIS A 147 43.87 -18.58 -16.55
C HIS A 147 42.60 -18.84 -15.67
N SER A 148 41.64 -19.58 -16.20
CA SER A 148 40.76 -20.52 -15.45
C SER A 148 41.43 -21.91 -15.51
N PRO A 149 40.96 -23.01 -14.86
CA PRO A 149 39.86 -23.21 -13.88
C PRO A 149 40.32 -24.04 -12.64
N THR A 150 39.45 -24.26 -11.64
CA THR A 150 39.54 -25.44 -10.77
C THR A 150 38.15 -25.88 -10.32
N GLU A 151 37.81 -27.10 -10.72
CA GLU A 151 36.62 -27.87 -10.33
C GLU A 151 36.81 -28.56 -8.97
N SER A 152 35.71 -28.59 -8.19
CA SER A 152 35.10 -29.75 -7.48
C SER A 152 35.92 -30.53 -6.42
N PRO A 153 35.35 -31.43 -5.56
CA PRO A 153 33.98 -31.97 -5.52
C PRO A 153 33.34 -32.18 -4.10
N SER A 154 32.15 -32.81 -4.11
CA SER A 154 31.57 -33.70 -3.06
C SER A 154 30.88 -33.05 -1.85
N GLY A 155 29.70 -33.49 -1.39
CA GLY A 155 28.77 -34.58 -1.78
C GLY A 155 27.35 -34.14 -1.39
N GLY A 156 26.25 -34.72 -1.85
CA GLY A 156 26.03 -36.11 -2.22
C GLY A 156 24.93 -36.68 -1.32
N SER A 157 23.71 -36.79 -1.88
CA SER A 157 22.73 -37.89 -1.66
C SER A 157 22.12 -38.03 -0.25
N ALA A 158 20.91 -38.55 0.00
CA ALA A 158 19.65 -38.78 -0.68
C ALA A 158 18.70 -39.35 0.41
N PHE A 159 17.49 -39.74 0.01
CA PHE A 159 16.43 -40.46 0.71
C PHE A 159 15.30 -39.58 1.30
N ASP A 160 14.15 -39.44 0.64
CA ASP A 160 13.11 -40.45 0.30
C ASP A 160 12.04 -40.50 1.41
N ALA A 161 10.82 -40.05 1.07
CA ALA A 161 9.55 -40.56 1.61
C ALA A 161 8.35 -39.77 1.03
N ARG A 162 7.84 -40.22 -0.12
CA ARG A 162 6.40 -40.23 -0.45
C ARG A 162 6.20 -41.57 -1.17
N PRO A 163 5.24 -42.45 -0.79
CA PRO A 163 3.79 -42.20 -0.84
C PRO A 163 3.00 -42.89 0.31
N THR A 164 1.71 -42.60 0.52
CA THR A 164 0.52 -43.40 0.08
C THR A 164 -0.60 -42.93 1.06
N THR A 165 -1.83 -42.54 0.73
CA THR A 165 -2.99 -43.26 0.14
C THR A 165 -4.11 -42.25 -0.17
N ALA A 166 -4.73 -42.37 -1.34
CA ALA A 166 -6.15 -41.99 -1.58
C ALA A 166 -7.04 -43.23 -1.27
N PRO A 167 -8.38 -43.27 -1.50
CA PRO A 167 -9.38 -42.22 -1.75
C PRO A 167 -10.63 -42.37 -0.84
N THR A 168 -11.55 -41.41 -0.82
CA THR A 168 -12.97 -41.75 -0.57
C THR A 168 -13.89 -40.83 -1.35
N HIS A 169 -14.65 -41.44 -2.25
CA HIS A 169 -15.80 -40.87 -2.93
C HIS A 169 -16.90 -40.57 -1.92
N THR A 170 -17.57 -39.42 -2.03
CA THR A 170 -19.02 -39.37 -1.79
C THR A 170 -19.64 -38.36 -2.74
N THR A 171 -20.26 -38.95 -3.76
CA THR A 171 -21.27 -38.39 -4.64
C THR A 171 -22.47 -37.89 -3.83
N SER A 172 -22.93 -36.66 -4.08
CA SER A 172 -24.35 -36.32 -3.92
C SER A 172 -24.73 -35.16 -4.85
N PRO A 173 -25.37 -35.44 -6.00
CA PRO A 173 -26.18 -34.48 -6.73
C PRO A 173 -27.64 -34.60 -6.26
N GLY A 174 -28.30 -33.46 -6.04
CA GLY A 174 -29.73 -33.43 -5.72
C GLY A 174 -30.33 -32.04 -5.96
N PRO A 175 -31.61 -31.95 -6.36
CA PRO A 175 -32.00 -31.12 -7.50
C PRO A 175 -32.92 -29.92 -7.16
N THR A 176 -33.02 -29.02 -8.14
CA THR A 176 -34.19 -28.24 -8.63
C THR A 176 -35.26 -27.77 -7.64
N SER A 177 -35.52 -26.44 -7.64
CA SER A 177 -36.85 -25.78 -7.68
C SER A 177 -36.66 -24.28 -7.37
N THR A 178 -37.38 -23.28 -7.86
CA THR A 178 -38.34 -23.04 -8.95
C THR A 178 -38.51 -21.51 -8.98
N SER A 179 -38.88 -20.96 -10.14
CA SER A 179 -39.36 -19.59 -10.33
C SER A 179 -40.32 -19.09 -9.25
N SER A 180 -40.26 -17.78 -8.96
CA SER A 180 -41.50 -17.01 -8.85
C SER A 180 -41.24 -15.57 -9.27
N SER A 181 -41.80 -15.23 -10.42
CA SER A 181 -42.07 -13.87 -10.84
C SER A 181 -43.16 -13.30 -9.95
N SER A 182 -43.03 -12.05 -9.53
CA SER A 182 -44.19 -11.20 -9.28
C SER A 182 -43.83 -9.78 -9.70
N PRO A 183 -44.52 -9.22 -10.72
CA PRO A 183 -44.52 -7.79 -10.94
C PRO A 183 -45.37 -7.15 -9.85
N TRP A 184 -45.06 -5.91 -9.47
CA TRP A 184 -45.99 -4.78 -9.30
C TRP A 184 -45.20 -3.51 -9.67
#